data_AF-A0A7X7FQP6-F1
#
_entry.id   AF-A0A7X7FQP6-F1
#
_cell.length_a   1.000
_cell.length_b   1.000
_cell.length_c   1.000
_cell.angle_alpha   90.00
_cell.angle_beta   90.00
_cell.angle_gamma   90.00
#
_symmetry.space_group_name_H-M   'P 1'
#
loop_
_entity.id
_entity.type
_entity.pdbx_description
1 polymer ?
#
loop_
_entity_poly.entity_id
_entity_poly.type
_entity_poly.pdbx_seq_one_letter_code
_entity_poly.pdbx_strand_id
1 'polypeptide(L)' 'MKALSLWEPWASLMRCGAKTIETRSWYTSYRGPLLICGAKRWSDEQDAILRMPEIQRGLLKRLAAYTPLRRKRDMLFGQ' A
#
# COMPACT_ATOMS: atom_id res chain seq x y z
N MET A 1 12.88 -4.10 -8.49
CA MET A 1 11.72 -4.19 -7.56
C MET A 1 10.56 -4.81 -8.32
N LYS A 2 9.86 -5.81 -7.76
CA LYS A 2 8.62 -6.35 -8.35
C LYS A 2 7.42 -5.66 -7.73
N ALA A 3 6.33 -5.58 -8.48
CA ALA A 3 5.07 -4.98 -8.01
C ALA A 3 3.90 -5.90 -8.34
N LEU A 4 2.87 -5.84 -7.50
CA LEU A 4 1.61 -6.52 -7.71
C LEU A 4 0.47 -5.52 -7.57
N SER A 5 -0.36 -5.44 -8.60
CA SER A 5 -1.60 -4.66 -8.56
C SER A 5 -2.70 -5.48 -7.91
N LEU A 6 -3.38 -4.91 -6.92
CA LEU A 6 -4.57 -5.47 -6.27
C LEU A 6 -5.74 -4.50 -6.45
N TRP A 7 -6.94 -5.03 -6.64
CA TRP A 7 -8.15 -4.23 -6.54
C TRP A 7 -8.34 -3.72 -5.11
N GLU A 8 -8.92 -2.53 -4.97
CA GLU A 8 -9.39 -2.10 -3.65
C GLU A 8 -10.61 -2.93 -3.23
N PRO A 9 -10.85 -3.11 -1.91
CA PRO A 9 -10.08 -2.60 -0.78
C PRO A 9 -8.84 -3.43 -0.42
N TRP A 10 -8.52 -4.48 -1.18
CA TRP A 10 -7.53 -5.48 -0.79
C TRP A 10 -6.10 -4.94 -0.66
N ALA A 11 -5.70 -4.00 -1.51
CA ALA A 11 -4.41 -3.31 -1.37
C ALA A 11 -4.30 -2.56 -0.04
N SER A 12 -5.33 -1.78 0.30
CA SER A 12 -5.37 -1.03 1.56
C SER A 12 -5.42 -1.96 2.79
N LEU A 13 -6.13 -3.09 2.69
CA LEU A 13 -6.17 -4.09 3.75
C LEU A 13 -4.81 -4.77 3.98
N MET A 14 -4.04 -5.02 2.92
CA MET A 14 -2.66 -5.49 3.04
C MET A 14 -1.77 -4.43 3.70
N ARG A 15 -1.94 -3.16 3.31
CA ARG A 15 -1.19 -2.04 3.90
C ARG A 15 -1.45 -1.86 5.39
N CYS A 16 -2.71 -1.92 5.84
CA CYS A 16 -3.03 -1.83 7.27
C CYS A 16 -2.76 -3.12 8.05
N GLY A 17 -2.48 -4.24 7.35
CA GLY A 17 -2.15 -5.53 7.94
C GLY A 17 -3.35 -6.39 8.31
N ALA A 18 -4.57 -5.96 7.94
CA ALA A 18 -5.79 -6.74 8.12
C ALA A 18 -5.84 -7.96 7.18
N LYS A 19 -5.19 -7.86 6.01
CA LYS A 19 -4.96 -8.96 5.09
C LYS A 19 -3.45 -9.23 5.00
N THR A 20 -3.04 -10.49 5.10
CA THR A 20 -1.63 -10.88 5.04
C THR A 20 -1.34 -11.89 3.93
N ILE A 21 -2.38 -12.52 3.37
CA ILE A 21 -2.29 -13.54 2.34
C ILE A 21 -3.03 -13.07 1.10
N GLU A 22 -2.36 -13.06 -0.05
CA GLU A 22 -2.96 -12.80 -1.36
C GLU A 22 -3.16 -14.10 -2.15
N THR A 23 -4.36 -14.30 -2.68
CA THR A 23 -4.71 -15.48 -3.49
C THR A 23 -4.81 -15.11 -4.97
N ARG A 24 -4.30 -15.99 -5.84
CA ARG A 24 -4.31 -15.83 -7.30
C ARG A 24 -4.50 -17.18 -7.98
N SER A 25 -5.05 -17.16 -9.19
CA SER A 25 -5.21 -18.36 -10.03
C SER A 25 -3.89 -18.87 -10.62
N TRP A 26 -2.83 -18.06 -10.56
CA TRP A 26 -1.51 -18.39 -11.09
C TRP A 26 -0.45 -18.35 -9.99
N TYR A 27 0.56 -19.19 -10.16
CA TYR A 27 1.65 -19.37 -9.21
C TYR A 27 2.80 -18.39 -9.45
N THR A 28 3.47 -17.96 -8.37
CA THR A 28 4.74 -17.23 -8.43
C THR A 28 5.78 -17.80 -7.47
N SER A 29 6.98 -18.07 -7.99
CA SER A 29 8.14 -18.48 -7.19
C SER A 29 8.85 -17.29 -6.53
N TYR A 30 8.42 -16.05 -6.77
CA TYR A 30 9.09 -14.87 -6.24
C TYR A 30 9.11 -14.83 -4.72
N ARG A 31 10.27 -14.53 -4.13
CA ARG A 31 10.47 -14.28 -2.70
C ARG A 31 11.33 -13.04 -2.54
N GLY A 32 10.90 -12.10 -1.70
CA GLY A 32 11.57 -10.82 -1.47
C GLY A 32 10.60 -9.63 -1.43
N PRO A 33 11.14 -8.39 -1.39
CA PRO A 33 10.32 -7.17 -1.30
C PRO A 33 9.37 -7.00 -2.49
N LEU A 34 8.08 -6.97 -2.22
CA LEU A 34 7.03 -6.81 -3.22
C LEU A 34 6.27 -5.49 -2.98
N LEU A 35 6.25 -4.61 -3.99
CA LEU A 35 5.43 -3.40 -3.94
C LEU A 35 3.96 -3.77 -4.19
N ILE A 36 3.07 -3.34 -3.30
CA ILE A 36 1.63 -3.47 -3.49
C ILE A 36 1.08 -2.17 -4.05
N CYS A 37 0.36 -2.25 -5.17
CA CYS A 37 -0.28 -1.12 -5.83
C CYS A 37 -1.80 -1.29 -5.81
N GLY A 38 -2.53 -0.26 -5.37
CA GLY A 38 -3.98 -0.20 -5.53
C GLY A 38 -4.35 0.07 -6.99
N ALA A 39 -5.28 -0.71 -7.54
CA ALA A 39 -5.81 -0.49 -8.88
C ALA A 39 -6.56 0.86 -8.94
N LYS A 40 -6.52 1.53 -10.11
CA LYS A 40 -7.10 2.87 -10.29
C LYS A 40 -8.64 2.90 -10.23
N ARG A 41 -9.30 1.81 -10.60
CA ARG A 41 -10.77 1.71 -10.65
C ARG A 41 -11.24 0.83 -9.50
N TRP A 42 -12.28 1.25 -8.82
CA TRP A 42 -12.97 0.48 -7.79
C TRP A 42 -14.45 0.85 -7.76
N SER A 43 -15.28 -0.03 -7.18
CA SER A 43 -16.72 0.18 -7.03
C SER A 43 -17.05 1.01 -5.80
N ASP A 44 -18.29 1.50 -5.71
CA ASP A 44 -18.78 2.24 -4.54
C ASP A 44 -18.75 1.39 -3.25
N GLU A 45 -18.98 0.08 -3.37
CA GLU A 45 -18.84 -0.86 -2.24
C GLU A 45 -17.39 -0.89 -1.73
N GLN A 46 -16.43 -0.93 -2.64
CA GLN A 46 -15.00 -0.93 -2.29
C GLN A 46 -14.62 0.41 -1.64
N ASP A 47 -15.15 1.54 -2.13
CA ASP A 47 -14.97 2.86 -1.53
C ASP A 47 -15.57 2.93 -0.11
N ALA A 48 -16.76 2.37 0.10
CA ALA A 48 -17.40 2.31 1.41
C ALA A 48 -16.54 1.55 2.43
N ILE A 49 -15.94 0.41 2.04
CA ILE A 49 -15.03 -0.36 2.90
C ILE A 49 -13.78 0.46 3.22
N LEU A 50 -13.20 1.14 2.22
CA LEU A 50 -12.02 1.99 2.43
C LEU A 50 -12.30 3.09 3.46
N ARG A 51 -13.50 3.67 3.48
CA ARG A 51 -13.87 4.74 4.42
C ARG A 51 -14.18 4.27 5.83
N MET A 52 -14.21 2.96 6.09
CA MET A 52 -14.46 2.44 7.43
C MET A 52 -13.40 2.95 8.43
N PRO A 53 -13.81 3.40 9.63
CA PRO A 53 -12.89 3.98 10.63
C PRO A 53 -11.75 3.05 11.03
N GLU A 54 -11.99 1.73 11.08
CA GLU A 54 -11.00 0.70 11.42
C GLU A 54 -9.89 0.68 10.37
N ILE A 55 -10.27 0.76 9.10
CA ILE A 55 -9.36 0.74 7.96
C ILE A 55 -8.55 2.03 7.91
N GLN A 56 -9.22 3.18 8.00
CA GLN A 56 -8.55 4.49 8.00
C GLN A 56 -7.56 4.63 9.14
N ARG A 57 -7.92 4.20 10.36
CA ARG A 57 -7.00 4.18 11.51
C ARG A 57 -5.77 3.30 11.24
N GLY A 58 -5.97 2.13 10.65
CA GLY A 58 -4.87 1.24 10.28
C GLY A 58 -3.92 1.83 9.23
N LEU A 59 -4.45 2.54 8.24
CA LEU A 59 -3.67 3.21 7.20
C LEU A 59 -2.82 4.37 7.76
N LEU A 60 -3.37 5.15 8.69
CA LEU A 60 -2.69 6.29 9.32
C LEU A 60 -1.55 5.85 10.25
N LYS A 61 -1.75 4.79 11.05
CA LYS A 61 -0.73 4.27 11.98
C LYS A 61 0.60 3.92 11.27
N ARG A 62 0.53 3.39 10.04
CA ARG A 62 1.71 2.99 9.27
C ARG A 62 2.36 4.14 8.49
N LEU A 63 1.67 5.25 8.27
CA LEU A 63 2.28 6.47 7.72
C LEU A 63 3.23 7.12 8.74
N ALA A 64 2.84 7.16 10.01
CA ALA A 64 3.67 7.73 11.07
C ALA A 64 4.98 6.95 11.29
N ALA A 65 5.00 5.65 10.99
CA ALA A 65 6.20 4.80 11.05
C ALA A 65 7.11 4.92 9.80
N TYR A 66 6.59 5.48 8.70
CA TYR A 66 7.37 5.72 7.48
C TYR A 66 8.05 7.08 7.58
N THR A 67 9.21 7.15 8.23
CA THR A 67 10.09 8.31 8.14
C THR A 67 10.50 8.45 6.67
N PRO A 68 10.13 9.52 5.96
CA PRO A 68 10.61 9.70 4.60
C PRO A 68 12.14 9.75 4.66
N LEU A 69 12.82 8.92 3.88
CA LEU A 69 14.23 9.11 3.60
C LEU A 69 14.39 10.55 3.11
N ARG A 70 14.90 11.40 4.00
CA ARG A 70 15.16 12.82 3.81
C ARG A 70 15.83 12.98 2.45
N ARG A 71 15.12 13.53 1.46
CA ARG A 71 15.69 13.77 0.13
C ARG A 71 16.96 14.61 0.34
N LYS A 72 18.10 14.12 -0.11
CA LYS A 72 19.40 14.81 -0.18
C LYS A 72 19.39 16.01 -1.15
N ARG A 73 18.25 16.70 -1.34
CA ARG A 73 18.08 17.79 -2.30
C ARG A 73 18.23 19.19 -1.71
N ASP A 74 18.48 19.30 -0.41
CA ASP A 74 18.67 20.60 0.27
C ASP A 74 20.15 20.93 0.54
N MET A 75 21.10 20.21 -0.06
CA MET A 75 22.56 20.43 0.12
C MET A 75 23.27 20.99 -1.13
N LEU A 76 22.56 21.37 -2.20
CA LEU A 76 23.17 21.81 -3.47
C LEU A 76 22.72 23.18 -3.98
N PHE A 77 22.22 24.06 -3.11
CA PHE A 77 22.15 25.49 -3.42
C PHE A 77 22.84 26.27 -2.31
N GLY A 78 24.17 26.16 -2.30
CA GLY A 78 25.04 27.26 -1.91
C GLY A 78 25.50 27.96 -3.19
N GLN A 79 24.82 29.04 -3.53
CA GLN A 79 25.28 30.24 -4.26
C GLN A 79 24.08 31.17 -4.45
#